data_AF-A0A5E4M5W6-F1
#
_entry.id   AF-A0A5E4M5W6-F1
#
_cell.length_a   1.000
_cell.length_b   1.000
_cell.length_c   1.000
_cell.angle_alpha   90.00
_cell.angle_beta   90.00
_cell.angle_gamma   90.00
#
_symmetry.space_group_name_H-M   'P 1'
#
loop_
_entity.id
_entity.type
_entity.pdbx_description
1 polymer ?
#
loop_
_entity_poly.entity_id
_entity_poly.type
_entity_poly.pdbx_seq_one_letter_code
_entity_poly.pdbx_strand_id
1 'polypeptide(L)'
;MSYNYNLLVELYKKEKQFQKVYTEFRPNLKVSPVTGKFYARHEANANQGEPNYHYVKLLAQVKSLGPKNKFPSPVTENQRYGWYETTLIPMSENQLHYPHIDAPEIKLDLILKENYKNEVPFTGVPFK
;
A
#
# COMPACT_ATOMS: atom_id res chain seq x y z
N MET A 1 14.25 25.48 -38.24
CA MET A 1 14.84 25.60 -36.88
C MET A 1 16.20 24.92 -36.90
N SER A 2 17.28 25.68 -36.70
CA SER A 2 18.64 25.11 -36.60
C SER A 2 18.85 24.62 -35.17
N TYR A 3 19.01 23.31 -35.00
CA TYR A 3 19.31 22.73 -33.69
C TYR A 3 20.80 22.91 -33.39
N ASN A 4 21.11 23.51 -32.23
CA ASN A 4 22.49 23.65 -31.78
C ASN A 4 23.04 22.27 -31.37
N TYR A 5 23.81 21.67 -32.27
CA TYR A 5 24.35 20.32 -32.13
C TYR A 5 25.19 20.14 -30.86
N ASN A 6 25.94 21.17 -30.47
CA ASN A 6 26.78 21.12 -29.27
C ASN A 6 25.95 21.02 -27.98
N LEU A 7 24.80 21.71 -27.95
CA LEU A 7 23.87 21.63 -26.82
C LEU A 7 23.28 20.21 -26.69
N LEU A 8 22.93 19.59 -27.81
CA LEU A 8 22.36 18.24 -27.83
C LEU A 8 23.36 17.18 -27.35
N VAL A 9 24.63 17.31 -27.77
CA VAL A 9 25.71 16.40 -27.34
C VAL A 9 25.95 16.52 -25.83
N GLU A 10 25.96 17.73 -25.29
CA GLU A 10 26.15 17.94 -23.85
C GLU A 10 24.96 17.46 -23.02
N LEU A 11 23.72 17.66 -23.51
CA LEU A 11 22.53 17.08 -22.89
C LEU A 11 22.63 15.54 -22.87
N TYR A 12 22.99 14.93 -23.99
CA TYR A 12 23.11 13.47 -24.10
C TYR A 12 24.18 12.90 -23.15
N LYS A 13 25.35 13.54 -23.06
CA LYS A 13 26.41 13.12 -22.12
C LYS A 13 25.92 13.16 -20.66
N LYS A 14 25.23 14.23 -20.27
CA LYS A 14 24.66 14.36 -18.92
C LYS A 14 23.59 13.32 -18.61
N GLU A 15 22.69 13.06 -19.56
CA GLU A 15 21.65 12.03 -19.40
C GLU A 15 22.24 10.63 -19.25
N LYS A 16 23.31 10.32 -19.98
CA LYS A 16 23.99 9.02 -19.92
C LYS A 16 24.72 8.78 -18.59
N GLN A 17 25.30 9.83 -18.00
CA GLN A 17 26.15 9.70 -16.81
C GLN A 17 25.40 9.84 -15.48
N PHE A 18 24.44 10.77 -15.39
CA PHE A 18 23.86 11.16 -14.10
C PHE A 18 22.37 10.83 -14.02
N GLN A 19 21.55 11.54 -14.80
CA GLN A 19 20.10 11.39 -14.75
C GLN A 19 19.44 12.04 -15.96
N LYS A 20 18.29 11.48 -16.37
CA LYS A 20 17.48 12.01 -17.47
C LYS A 20 16.92 13.39 -17.10
N VAL A 21 17.14 14.38 -17.97
CA VAL A 21 16.69 15.76 -17.73
C VAL A 21 15.27 15.89 -18.27
N TYR A 22 14.29 15.98 -17.38
CA TYR A 22 12.90 16.18 -17.78
C TYR A 22 12.63 17.67 -17.97
N THR A 23 12.29 18.06 -19.19
CA THR A 23 11.85 19.43 -19.54
C THR A 23 10.38 19.68 -19.21
N GLU A 24 9.62 18.60 -19.04
CA GLU A 24 8.20 18.62 -18.70
C GLU A 24 7.97 18.02 -17.31
N PHE A 25 6.94 18.51 -16.62
CA PHE A 25 6.55 18.00 -15.31
C PHE A 25 6.25 16.50 -15.39
N ARG A 26 6.98 15.69 -14.61
CA ARG A 26 6.68 14.28 -14.43
C ARG A 26 6.23 14.00 -13.01
N PRO A 27 5.03 13.41 -12.83
CA PRO A 27 4.53 13.10 -11.50
C PRO A 27 5.40 12.03 -10.84
N ASN A 28 5.88 12.31 -9.62
CA ASN A 28 6.52 11.29 -8.79
C ASN A 28 5.45 10.48 -8.07
N LEU A 29 5.26 9.23 -8.50
CA LEU A 29 4.21 8.33 -8.00
C LEU A 29 4.72 7.36 -6.92
N LYS A 30 6.03 7.36 -6.68
CA LYS A 30 6.67 6.47 -5.70
C LYS A 30 6.74 7.10 -4.31
N VAL A 31 6.79 8.42 -4.26
CA VAL A 31 6.91 9.17 -3.01
C VAL A 31 5.55 9.24 -2.32
N SER A 32 5.52 8.91 -1.03
CA SER A 32 4.32 9.11 -0.22
C SER A 32 4.02 10.61 -0.15
N PRO A 33 2.78 11.03 -0.48
CA PRO A 33 2.39 12.44 -0.34
C PRO A 33 2.23 12.87 1.13
N VAL A 34 2.46 11.97 2.08
CA VAL A 34 2.38 12.25 3.51
C VAL A 34 3.69 12.89 3.97
N THR A 35 3.61 14.03 4.65
CA THR A 35 4.78 14.70 5.22
C THR A 35 5.50 13.77 6.18
N GLY A 36 6.83 13.80 6.20
CA GLY A 36 7.62 12.92 7.08
C GLY A 36 7.32 13.10 8.57
N LYS A 37 6.75 14.24 8.96
CA LYS A 37 6.26 14.53 10.31
C LYS A 37 4.82 15.03 10.23
N PHE A 38 3.92 14.38 10.97
CA PHE A 38 2.50 14.73 11.08
C PHE A 38 2.27 16.19 11.56
N TYR A 39 3.17 16.71 12.40
CA TYR A 39 3.05 18.06 12.98
C TYR A 39 3.80 19.16 12.19
N ALA A 40 4.48 18.83 11.09
CA ALA A 40 5.20 19.81 10.29
C ALA A 40 4.25 20.58 9.36
N ARG A 41 3.27 21.28 9.93
CA ARG A 41 2.28 22.09 9.19
C ARG A 41 2.95 23.13 8.28
N HIS A 42 4.11 23.65 8.70
CA HIS A 42 4.89 24.60 7.91
C HIS A 42 5.53 23.98 6.65
N GLU A 43 5.83 22.67 6.66
CA GLU A 43 6.33 21.94 5.47
C GLU A 43 5.18 21.57 4.51
N ALA A 44 3.99 21.26 5.05
CA ALA A 44 2.80 20.95 4.25
C ALA A 44 2.31 22.14 3.41
N ASN A 45 2.53 23.37 3.90
CA ASN A 45 2.06 24.60 3.27
C ASN A 45 3.00 25.14 2.16
N ALA A 46 4.07 24.43 1.79
CA ALA A 46 5.00 24.89 0.76
C ALA A 46 4.37 24.96 -0.65
N ASN A 47 3.27 24.23 -0.88
CA ASN A 47 2.53 24.20 -2.14
C ASN A 47 1.13 24.81 -1.95
N GLN A 48 1.04 26.15 -1.87
CA GLN A 48 -0.23 26.88 -1.71
C GLN A 48 -1.07 26.99 -3.00
N GLY A 49 -0.74 26.23 -4.04
CA GLY A 49 -1.49 26.20 -5.30
C GLY A 49 -2.63 25.19 -5.28
N GLU A 50 -3.60 25.37 -6.19
CA GLU A 50 -4.60 24.33 -6.44
C GLU A 50 -3.92 23.05 -6.90
N PRO A 51 -4.27 21.88 -6.30
CA PRO A 51 -3.68 20.62 -6.70
C PRO A 51 -4.08 20.31 -8.14
N ASN A 52 -3.09 19.99 -8.98
CA ASN A 52 -3.34 19.59 -10.36
C ASN A 52 -4.25 18.34 -10.37
N TYR A 53 -5.49 18.51 -10.82
CA TYR A 53 -6.51 17.45 -10.80
C TYR A 53 -6.07 16.20 -11.57
N HIS A 54 -5.35 16.38 -12.68
CA HIS A 54 -4.80 15.26 -13.45
C HIS A 54 -3.81 14.44 -12.61
N TYR A 55 -2.96 15.09 -11.82
CA TYR A 55 -2.02 14.41 -10.93
C TYR A 55 -2.74 13.65 -9.81
N VAL A 56 -3.75 14.26 -9.19
CA VAL A 56 -4.55 13.61 -8.13
C VAL A 56 -5.24 12.36 -8.67
N LYS A 57 -5.85 12.46 -9.86
CA LYS A 57 -6.49 11.31 -10.53
C LYS A 57 -5.50 10.20 -10.82
N LEU A 58 -4.29 10.55 -11.29
CA LEU A 58 -3.24 9.59 -11.60
C LEU A 58 -2.73 8.90 -10.33
N LEU A 59 -2.52 9.64 -9.23
CA LEU A 59 -2.18 9.07 -7.93
C LEU A 59 -3.25 8.10 -7.42
N ALA A 60 -4.52 8.49 -7.52
CA ALA A 60 -5.64 7.65 -7.09
C ALA A 60 -5.67 6.32 -7.87
N GLN A 61 -5.50 6.38 -9.20
CA GLN A 61 -5.38 5.19 -10.03
C GLN A 61 -4.20 4.31 -9.60
N VAL A 62 -3.01 4.87 -9.44
CA VAL A 62 -1.81 4.08 -9.09
C VAL A 62 -1.94 3.40 -7.72
N LYS A 63 -2.59 4.07 -6.77
CA LYS A 63 -2.86 3.53 -5.43
C LYS A 63 -3.97 2.47 -5.43
N SER A 64 -4.98 2.59 -6.29
CA SER A 64 -6.04 1.58 -6.39
C SER A 64 -5.61 0.32 -7.15
N LEU A 65 -4.61 0.44 -8.02
CA LEU A 65 -4.10 -0.71 -8.79
C LEU A 65 -3.22 -1.62 -7.94
N GLY A 66 -3.71 -2.83 -7.70
CA GLY A 66 -2.94 -3.92 -7.08
C GLY A 66 -1.88 -4.53 -8.02
N PRO A 67 -1.06 -5.46 -7.50
CA PRO A 67 0.00 -6.12 -8.26
C PRO A 67 -0.45 -6.78 -9.57
N LYS A 68 -1.62 -7.43 -9.59
CA LYS A 68 -2.19 -8.09 -10.78
C LYS A 68 -2.47 -7.14 -11.95
N ASN A 69 -2.75 -5.88 -11.65
CA ASN A 69 -3.00 -4.89 -12.69
C ASN A 69 -1.69 -4.30 -13.26
N LYS A 70 -0.58 -4.45 -12.52
CA LYS A 70 0.72 -3.86 -12.85
C LYS A 70 1.63 -4.84 -13.58
N PHE A 71 1.51 -6.14 -13.28
CA PHE A 71 2.38 -7.17 -13.83
C PHE A 71 1.55 -8.34 -14.36
N PRO A 72 1.97 -8.97 -15.47
CA PRO A 72 1.29 -10.15 -16.00
C PRO A 72 1.50 -11.40 -15.12
N SER A 73 2.53 -11.41 -14.27
CA SER A 73 2.91 -12.52 -13.40
C SER A 73 3.44 -12.01 -12.05
N PRO A 74 3.42 -12.83 -10.98
CA PRO A 74 3.93 -12.41 -9.68
C PRO A 74 5.44 -12.18 -9.74
N VAL A 75 5.88 -11.02 -9.26
CA VAL A 75 7.30 -10.62 -9.30
C VAL A 75 8.06 -11.09 -8.05
N THR A 76 7.34 -11.32 -6.95
CA THR A 76 7.90 -11.74 -5.66
C THR A 76 7.17 -12.98 -5.14
N GLU A 77 7.84 -13.79 -4.31
CA GLU A 77 7.24 -15.00 -3.74
C GLU A 77 6.00 -14.67 -2.90
N ASN A 78 6.03 -13.57 -2.15
CA ASN A 78 4.89 -13.13 -1.35
C ASN A 78 3.65 -12.81 -2.19
N GLN A 79 3.84 -12.31 -3.42
CA GLN A 79 2.72 -12.06 -4.33
C GLN A 79 2.10 -13.35 -4.84
N ARG A 80 2.87 -14.45 -4.91
CA ARG A 80 2.43 -15.74 -5.45
C ARG A 80 1.30 -16.35 -4.62
N TYR A 81 1.32 -16.19 -3.31
CA TYR A 81 0.28 -16.70 -2.41
C TYR A 81 -1.12 -16.17 -2.73
N GLY A 82 -1.23 -14.88 -3.09
CA GLY A 82 -2.50 -14.23 -3.45
C GLY A 82 -2.72 -14.05 -4.96
N TRP A 83 -1.82 -14.56 -5.80
CA TRP A 83 -1.89 -14.31 -7.23
C TRP A 83 -2.98 -15.14 -7.92
N TYR A 84 -3.20 -16.37 -7.47
CA TYR A 84 -4.23 -17.25 -7.98
C TYR A 84 -5.43 -17.20 -7.06
N GLU A 85 -6.53 -16.58 -7.52
CA GLU A 85 -7.80 -16.52 -6.76
C GLU A 85 -8.53 -17.86 -6.78
N THR A 86 -8.38 -18.61 -7.87
CA THR A 86 -8.98 -19.93 -8.02
C THR A 86 -8.13 -20.95 -7.27
N THR A 87 -8.76 -21.66 -6.34
CA THR A 87 -8.15 -22.83 -5.71
C THR A 87 -7.80 -23.86 -6.80
N LEU A 88 -6.61 -24.45 -6.72
CA LEU A 88 -6.21 -25.52 -7.66
C LEU A 88 -7.12 -26.75 -7.56
N ILE A 89 -7.74 -26.93 -6.40
CA ILE A 89 -8.74 -27.96 -6.15
C ILE A 89 -10.10 -27.25 -6.14
N PRO A 90 -11.02 -27.55 -7.09
CA PRO A 90 -12.36 -27.00 -7.03
C PRO A 90 -13.03 -27.52 -5.77
N MET A 91 -13.66 -26.65 -4.98
CA MET A 91 -14.43 -27.06 -3.82
C MET A 91 -15.70 -27.75 -4.32
N SER A 92 -15.66 -29.09 -4.42
CA SER A 92 -16.80 -29.88 -4.86
C SER A 92 -17.73 -30.17 -3.68
N GLU A 93 -19.02 -30.33 -3.95
CA GLU A 93 -20.04 -30.67 -2.93
C GLU A 93 -19.72 -32.00 -2.20
N ASN A 94 -18.91 -32.87 -2.83
CA ASN A 94 -18.47 -34.14 -2.27
C ASN A 94 -17.25 -34.04 -1.34
N GLN A 95 -16.71 -32.84 -1.11
CA GLN A 95 -15.64 -32.65 -0.13
C GLN A 95 -16.21 -32.57 1.28
N LEU A 96 -15.71 -33.45 2.16
CA LEU A 96 -16.02 -33.44 3.58
C LEU A 96 -15.36 -32.22 4.24
N HIS A 97 -15.98 -31.04 4.07
CA HIS A 97 -15.56 -29.79 4.69
C HIS A 97 -16.47 -29.50 5.89
N TYR A 98 -16.00 -29.88 7.08
CA TYR A 98 -16.67 -29.59 8.34
C TYR A 98 -15.82 -28.57 9.10
N PRO A 99 -15.97 -27.27 8.83
CA PRO A 99 -15.26 -26.27 9.60
C PRO A 99 -15.69 -26.43 11.06
N HIS A 100 -14.75 -26.25 11.99
CA HIS A 100 -15.09 -26.29 13.40
C HIS A 100 -16.11 -25.18 13.66
N ILE A 101 -17.34 -25.57 13.97
CA ILE A 101 -18.36 -24.66 14.45
C ILE A 101 -18.02 -24.47 15.91
N ASP A 102 -17.67 -23.24 16.30
CA ASP A 102 -17.37 -22.92 17.70
C ASP A 102 -18.46 -23.50 18.60
N ALA A 103 -18.03 -24.21 19.63
CA ALA A 103 -18.95 -24.80 20.58
C ALA A 103 -19.83 -23.68 21.19
N PRO A 104 -21.15 -23.87 21.30
CA PRO A 104 -22.06 -22.84 21.81
C PRO A 104 -21.64 -22.34 23.19
N GLU A 105 -20.98 -23.19 23.99
CA GLU A 105 -20.40 -22.85 25.29
C GLU A 105 -19.25 -21.84 25.17
N ILE A 106 -18.36 -21.98 24.19
CA ILE A 106 -17.25 -21.04 23.94
C ILE A 106 -17.81 -19.70 23.50
N LYS A 107 -18.82 -19.71 22.62
CA LYS A 107 -19.51 -18.48 22.18
C LYS A 107 -20.19 -17.79 23.35
N LEU A 108 -20.84 -18.55 24.24
CA LEU A 108 -21.51 -18.03 25.42
C LEU A 108 -20.51 -17.47 26.44
N ASP A 109 -19.36 -18.12 26.66
CA ASP A 109 -18.28 -17.63 27.51
C ASP A 109 -17.65 -16.33 26.99
N LEU A 110 -17.44 -16.22 25.68
CA LEU A 110 -16.97 -14.97 25.04
C LEU A 110 -17.96 -13.82 25.26
N ILE A 111 -19.25 -14.06 25.01
CA ILE A 111 -20.32 -13.07 25.24
C ILE A 111 -20.34 -12.67 26.72
N LEU A 112 -20.23 -13.64 27.65
CA LEU A 112 -20.20 -13.34 29.08
C LEU A 112 -18.98 -12.49 29.46
N LYS A 113 -17.78 -12.83 28.98
CA LYS A 113 -16.54 -12.05 29.23
C LYS A 113 -16.62 -10.63 28.69
N GLU A 114 -17.19 -10.44 27.50
CA GLU A 114 -17.36 -9.11 26.89
C GLU A 114 -18.36 -8.24 27.67
N ASN A 115 -19.42 -8.86 28.22
CA ASN A 115 -20.42 -8.17 29.03
C ASN A 115 -20.03 -8.02 30.50
N TYR A 116 -19.13 -8.85 31.03
CA TYR A 116 -18.56 -8.72 32.37
C TYR A 116 -17.52 -7.57 32.39
N LYS A 117 -18.01 -6.35 32.61
CA LYS A 117 -17.15 -5.15 32.79
C LYS A 117 -16.43 -5.07 34.13
N ASN A 118 -16.62 -6.05 35.01
CA ASN A 118 -15.94 -6.10 36.30
C ASN A 118 -14.59 -6.79 36.11
N GLU A 119 -13.64 -6.09 35.47
CA GLU A 119 -12.24 -6.47 35.59
C GLU A 119 -11.88 -6.40 37.07
N VAL A 120 -11.66 -7.57 37.68
CA VAL A 120 -11.05 -7.61 39.02
C VAL A 120 -9.67 -6.97 38.82
N PRO A 121 -9.36 -5.84 39.50
CA PRO A 121 -8.07 -5.19 39.29
C PRO A 121 -6.97 -6.20 39.56
N PHE A 122 -5.97 -6.26 38.67
CA PHE A 122 -4.86 -7.18 38.79
C PHE A 122 -4.23 -7.08 40.18
N THR A 123 -4.44 -8.10 41.02
CA THR A 123 -3.93 -8.20 42.39
C THR A 123 -2.56 -8.87 42.45
N GLY A 124 -1.78 -8.79 41.35
CA GLY A 124 -0.46 -9.39 41.30
C GLY A 124 0.46 -8.79 42.37
N VAL A 125 1.25 -9.66 43.01
CA VAL A 125 2.38 -9.23 43.84
C VAL A 125 3.33 -8.44 42.92
N PRO A 126 3.71 -7.20 43.28
CA PRO A 126 4.57 -6.39 42.42
C PRO A 126 5.86 -7.15 42.14
N PHE A 127 6.22 -7.25 40.87
CA PHE A 127 7.50 -7.82 40.44
C PHE A 127 8.62 -7.06 41.16
N LYS A 128 9.43 -7.78 41.93
CA LYS A 128 10.69 -7.27 42.51
C LYS A 128 11.79 -7.27 41.46
#